data_AF-A0A3M2BCK8-F1
#
_entry.id   AF-A0A3M2BCK8-F1
#
_cell.length_a   1.000
_cell.length_b   1.000
_cell.length_c   1.000
_cell.angle_alpha   90.00
_cell.angle_beta   90.00
_cell.angle_gamma   90.00
#
_symmetry.space_group_name_H-M   'P 1'
#
loop_
_entity.id
_entity.type
_entity.pdbx_description
1 polymer ?
#
loop_
_entity_poly.entity_id
_entity_poly.type
_entity_poly.pdbx_seq_one_letter_code
_entity_poly.pdbx_strand_id
1 'polypeptide(L)'
;MAALGLVWVWSYSQHGWTPDEYHHEFKPLMRPTGHKFLKRWDVRQELGITSEQMYRIDQIHQQRKYEERRLREARLSWEAYEQRKRELARRYDERQALTAQQRARLFQLELQWNGALSLVNPEVARRVGLSAAQQSRIREIAAAAAREAEYSLKGVRKHEREFQKQQLREKVNQQILAVLTAQQRAQWQRMLGAPFSFER
;
A
#
# COMPACT_ATOMS: atom_id res chain seq x y z
N MET A 1 11.61 -6.75 38.04
CA MET A 1 12.25 -6.07 36.89
C MET A 1 12.47 -7.08 35.78
N ALA A 2 12.19 -6.67 34.54
CA ALA A 2 12.27 -7.41 33.27
C ALA A 2 11.12 -8.41 32.96
N ALA A 3 10.05 -7.89 32.35
CA ALA A 3 9.13 -8.69 31.53
C ALA A 3 9.66 -8.71 30.09
N LEU A 4 10.16 -9.87 29.66
CA LEU A 4 10.57 -10.11 28.27
C LEU A 4 9.31 -10.22 27.40
N GLY A 5 8.97 -9.13 26.71
CA GLY A 5 7.91 -9.10 25.71
C GLY A 5 8.32 -9.93 24.49
N LEU A 6 7.75 -11.12 24.36
CA LEU A 6 7.85 -11.97 23.17
C LEU A 6 7.33 -11.20 21.94
N VAL A 7 8.24 -10.66 21.14
CA VAL A 7 7.93 -10.13 19.81
C VAL A 7 7.67 -11.33 18.91
N TRP A 8 6.39 -11.62 18.66
CA TRP A 8 5.97 -12.58 17.65
C TRP A 8 6.46 -12.09 16.28
N VAL A 9 7.54 -12.69 15.78
CA VAL A 9 8.07 -12.44 14.43
C VAL A 9 7.10 -13.07 13.43
N TRP A 10 6.17 -12.26 12.93
CA TRP A 10 5.27 -12.68 11.85
C TRP A 10 6.09 -12.98 10.59
N SER A 11 6.06 -14.24 10.15
CA SER A 11 6.59 -14.65 8.85
C SER A 11 5.82 -13.92 7.76
N TYR A 12 6.43 -12.86 7.21
CA TYR A 12 5.94 -12.22 5.99
C TYR A 12 6.00 -13.27 4.89
N SER A 13 4.84 -13.65 4.35
CA SER A 13 4.78 -14.55 3.20
C SER A 13 5.66 -13.98 2.08
N GLN A 14 6.46 -14.85 1.47
CA GLN A 14 7.32 -14.58 0.31
C GLN A 14 6.54 -14.08 -0.93
N HIS A 15 5.23 -13.88 -0.82
CA HIS A 15 4.34 -13.34 -1.84
C HIS A 15 4.10 -11.87 -1.51
N GLY A 16 5.19 -11.11 -1.51
CA GLY A 16 5.20 -9.69 -1.24
C GLY A 16 4.10 -8.99 -2.03
N TRP A 17 3.23 -8.30 -1.30
CA TRP A 17 2.39 -7.25 -1.85
C TRP A 17 3.25 -6.38 -2.78
N THR A 18 2.79 -6.16 -4.00
CA THR A 18 3.31 -5.09 -4.84
C THR A 18 2.19 -4.04 -4.94
N PRO A 19 2.47 -2.77 -4.61
CA PRO A 19 1.49 -1.67 -4.70
C PRO A 19 0.75 -1.55 -6.02
N ASP A 20 1.29 -2.11 -7.09
CA ASP A 20 0.91 -1.79 -8.46
C ASP A 20 -0.08 -2.81 -9.04
N GLU A 21 -0.17 -4.03 -8.49
CA GLU A 21 -0.91 -5.15 -9.09
C GLU A 21 -2.45 -5.06 -8.94
N TYR A 22 -2.97 -4.52 -7.84
CA TYR A 22 -4.41 -4.57 -7.52
C TYR A 22 -5.10 -3.21 -7.43
N HIS A 23 -4.37 -2.13 -7.69
CA HIS A 23 -4.83 -0.81 -7.33
C HIS A 23 -5.28 0.03 -8.52
N HIS A 24 -5.23 -0.47 -9.77
CA HIS A 24 -5.56 0.36 -10.93
C HIS A 24 -6.94 1.03 -10.83
N GLU A 25 -7.95 0.32 -10.33
CA GLU A 25 -9.29 0.86 -10.08
C GLU A 25 -9.34 1.86 -8.90
N PHE A 26 -8.46 1.72 -7.90
CA PHE A 26 -8.43 2.56 -6.70
C PHE A 26 -7.32 3.63 -6.71
N LYS A 27 -6.49 3.68 -7.76
CA LYS A 27 -5.36 4.60 -7.95
C LYS A 27 -5.73 6.08 -7.77
N PRO A 28 -6.94 6.55 -8.15
CA PRO A 28 -7.31 7.94 -7.92
C PRO A 28 -7.29 8.37 -6.45
N LEU A 29 -7.56 7.44 -5.53
CA LEU A 29 -7.68 7.68 -4.08
C LEU A 29 -6.46 7.25 -3.28
N MET A 30 -5.85 6.11 -3.64
CA MET A 30 -4.70 5.55 -2.93
C MET A 30 -3.52 6.52 -2.99
N ARG A 31 -2.85 6.69 -1.85
CA ARG A 31 -1.61 7.46 -1.80
C ARG A 31 -0.46 6.59 -2.31
N PRO A 32 0.60 7.18 -2.90
CA PRO A 32 1.73 6.41 -3.39
C PRO A 32 2.39 5.59 -2.28
N THR A 33 2.70 4.34 -2.57
CA THR A 33 3.50 3.43 -1.74
C THR A 33 4.71 2.90 -2.52
N GLY A 34 5.45 1.93 -2.00
CA GLY A 34 6.68 1.41 -2.62
C GLY A 34 7.78 2.48 -2.68
N HIS A 35 8.52 2.55 -3.78
CA HIS A 35 9.67 3.46 -3.96
C HIS A 35 9.43 4.89 -3.50
N LYS A 36 8.32 5.49 -3.94
CA LYS A 36 8.00 6.88 -3.63
C LYS A 36 7.80 7.11 -2.13
N PHE A 37 7.26 6.11 -1.43
CA PHE A 37 7.04 6.17 0.00
C PHE A 37 8.33 5.91 0.77
N LEU A 38 9.12 4.92 0.34
CA LEU A 38 10.46 4.63 0.88
C LEU A 38 11.46 5.77 0.69
N LYS A 39 11.22 6.69 -0.25
CA LYS A 39 12.06 7.89 -0.44
C LYS A 39 11.67 9.08 0.41
N ARG A 40 10.53 9.05 1.09
CA ARG A 40 10.16 10.14 2.00
C ARG A 40 11.15 10.22 3.15
N TRP A 41 11.47 11.44 3.60
CA TRP A 41 12.46 11.62 4.65
C TRP A 41 12.02 11.03 5.99
N ASP A 42 10.84 11.43 6.45
CA ASP A 42 10.19 10.94 7.67
C ASP A 42 10.11 9.40 7.71
N VAL A 43 9.71 8.76 6.60
CA VAL A 43 9.64 7.29 6.49
C VAL A 43 11.02 6.64 6.56
N ARG A 44 12.04 7.22 5.91
CA ARG A 44 13.41 6.69 5.97
C ARG A 44 13.98 6.75 7.37
N GLN A 45 13.73 7.85 8.09
CA GLN A 45 14.14 8.00 9.47
C GLN A 45 13.45 7.00 10.39
N GLU A 46 12.13 6.88 10.28
CA GLU A 46 11.35 5.92 11.07
C GLU A 46 11.80 4.47 10.85
N LEU A 47 12.14 4.12 9.62
CA LEU A 47 12.62 2.78 9.28
C LEU A 47 14.12 2.59 9.53
N GLY A 48 14.87 3.64 9.89
CA GLY A 48 16.32 3.59 10.01
C GLY A 48 16.98 3.06 8.72
N ILE A 49 16.49 3.47 7.56
CA ILE A 49 17.05 3.02 6.27
C ILE A 49 18.47 3.58 6.13
N THR A 50 19.44 2.68 5.99
CA THR A 50 20.85 3.08 5.79
C THR A 50 21.09 3.58 4.36
N SER A 51 22.18 4.32 4.16
CA SER A 51 22.59 4.76 2.82
C SER A 51 22.80 3.58 1.85
N GLU A 52 23.33 2.46 2.35
CA GLU A 52 23.51 1.24 1.56
C GLU A 52 22.16 0.62 1.16
N GLN A 53 21.21 0.53 2.08
CA GLN A 53 19.87 0.04 1.79
C GLN A 53 19.16 0.94 0.78
N MET A 54 19.27 2.25 0.93
CA MET A 54 18.70 3.22 -0.01
C MET A 54 19.32 3.07 -1.40
N TYR A 55 20.64 2.88 -1.49
CA TYR A 55 21.31 2.60 -2.76
C TYR A 55 20.75 1.33 -3.43
N ARG A 56 20.57 0.25 -2.66
CA ARG A 56 19.97 -1.00 -3.18
C ARG A 56 18.52 -0.81 -3.64
N ILE A 57 17.69 -0.10 -2.86
CA ILE A 57 16.31 0.25 -3.22
C ILE A 57 16.29 1.00 -4.56
N ASP A 58 17.15 2.01 -4.73
CA ASP A 58 17.22 2.77 -5.97
C ASP A 58 17.69 1.91 -7.15
N GLN A 59 18.68 1.03 -6.96
CA GLN A 59 19.13 0.10 -8.00
C GLN A 59 18.02 -0.85 -8.45
N ILE A 60 17.30 -1.48 -7.51
CA ILE A 60 16.16 -2.36 -7.80
C ILE A 60 15.10 -1.58 -8.59
N HIS A 61 14.79 -0.35 -8.17
CA HIS A 61 13.82 0.50 -8.84
C HIS A 61 14.22 0.81 -10.30
N GLN A 62 15.48 1.16 -10.54
CA GLN A 62 15.96 1.47 -11.89
C GLN A 62 15.91 0.24 -12.80
N GLN A 63 16.30 -0.93 -12.29
CA GLN A 63 16.22 -2.19 -13.04
C GLN A 63 14.77 -2.54 -13.37
N ARG A 64 13.84 -2.38 -12.40
CA ARG A 64 12.40 -2.55 -12.64
C ARG A 64 11.92 -1.66 -13.78
N LYS A 65 12.24 -0.36 -13.73
CA LYS A 65 11.82 0.61 -14.76
C LYS A 65 12.40 0.27 -16.14
N TYR A 66 13.64 -0.19 -16.20
CA TYR A 66 14.28 -0.62 -17.44
C TYR A 66 13.54 -1.83 -18.04
N GLU A 67 13.26 -2.86 -17.24
CA GLU A 67 12.56 -4.05 -17.71
C GLU A 67 11.08 -3.79 -18.03
N GLU A 68 10.40 -2.94 -17.25
CA GLU A 68 9.02 -2.51 -17.56
C GLU A 68 8.95 -1.75 -18.90
N ARG A 69 9.98 -0.96 -19.24
CA ARG A 69 10.07 -0.33 -20.57
C ARG A 69 10.20 -1.38 -21.67
N ARG A 70 11.12 -2.33 -21.53
CA ARG A 70 11.29 -3.43 -22.50
C ARG A 70 10.03 -4.28 -22.64
N LEU A 71 9.34 -4.54 -21.53
CA LEU A 71 8.09 -5.30 -21.51
C LEU A 71 6.99 -4.59 -22.32
N ARG A 72 6.86 -3.26 -22.20
CA ARG A 72 5.92 -2.46 -23.01
C ARG A 72 6.24 -2.51 -24.51
N GLU A 73 7.50 -2.64 -24.87
CA GLU A 73 7.96 -2.71 -26.26
C GLU A 73 7.85 -4.12 -26.86
N ALA A 74 7.71 -5.16 -26.03
CA ALA A 74 7.80 -6.57 -26.43
C ALA A 74 6.62 -7.13 -27.26
N ARG A 75 5.65 -6.30 -27.68
CA ARG A 75 4.46 -6.67 -28.49
C ARG A 75 3.82 -8.01 -28.08
N LEU A 76 3.56 -8.17 -26.79
CA LEU A 76 2.97 -9.39 -26.23
C LEU A 76 1.44 -9.37 -26.29
N SER A 77 0.83 -10.55 -26.19
CA SER A 77 -0.58 -10.64 -25.81
C SER A 77 -0.79 -10.02 -24.41
N TRP A 78 -2.03 -9.62 -24.13
CA TRP A 78 -2.40 -9.07 -22.82
C TRP A 78 -2.07 -10.02 -21.66
N GLU A 79 -2.38 -11.31 -21.82
CA GLU A 79 -2.13 -12.33 -20.80
C GLU A 79 -0.63 -12.47 -20.51
N ALA A 80 0.20 -12.59 -21.56
CA ALA A 80 1.65 -12.70 -21.41
C ALA A 80 2.27 -11.42 -20.83
N TYR A 81 1.74 -10.25 -21.19
CA TYR A 81 2.14 -8.98 -20.61
C TYR A 81 1.86 -8.92 -19.11
N GLU A 82 0.64 -9.26 -18.68
CA GLU A 82 0.25 -9.24 -17.27
C GLU A 82 0.99 -10.31 -16.45
N GLN A 83 1.27 -11.49 -17.01
CA GLN A 83 2.13 -12.47 -16.36
C GLN A 83 3.55 -11.92 -16.14
N ARG A 84 4.21 -11.42 -17.19
CA ARG A 84 5.58 -10.88 -17.07
C ARG A 84 5.63 -9.67 -16.14
N LYS A 85 4.60 -8.83 -16.14
CA LYS A 85 4.50 -7.69 -15.23
C LYS A 85 4.45 -8.12 -13.77
N ARG A 86 3.70 -9.18 -13.45
CA ARG A 86 3.68 -9.77 -12.10
C ARG A 86 5.03 -10.37 -11.71
N GLU A 87 5.70 -11.05 -12.64
CA GLU A 87 7.04 -11.57 -12.42
C GLU A 87 8.06 -10.44 -12.15
N LEU A 88 8.03 -9.36 -12.93
CA LEU A 88 8.87 -8.17 -12.70
C LEU A 88 8.59 -7.54 -11.34
N ALA A 89 7.33 -7.41 -10.95
CA ALA A 89 6.94 -6.82 -9.68
C ALA A 89 7.47 -7.63 -8.48
N ARG A 90 7.46 -8.97 -8.57
CA ARG A 90 8.05 -9.86 -7.55
C ARG A 90 9.58 -9.80 -7.57
N ARG A 91 10.18 -9.91 -8.75
CA ARG A 91 11.64 -9.94 -8.93
C ARG A 91 12.29 -8.66 -8.43
N TYR A 92 11.68 -7.52 -8.71
CA TYR A 92 12.18 -6.20 -8.35
C TYR A 92 11.35 -5.56 -7.22
N ASP A 93 10.97 -6.36 -6.23
CA ASP A 93 10.42 -5.84 -4.98
C ASP A 93 11.53 -5.17 -4.16
N GLU A 94 11.48 -3.83 -4.08
CA GLU A 94 12.43 -3.00 -3.34
C GLU A 94 12.52 -3.35 -1.85
N ARG A 95 11.49 -4.01 -1.29
CA ARG A 95 11.46 -4.47 0.12
C ARG A 95 12.44 -5.60 0.42
N GLN A 96 12.99 -6.23 -0.61
CA GLN A 96 14.06 -7.21 -0.46
C GLN A 96 15.35 -6.58 0.11
N ALA A 97 15.54 -5.26 -0.03
CA ALA A 97 16.66 -4.53 0.56
C ALA A 97 16.49 -4.24 2.07
N LEU A 98 15.28 -4.45 2.61
CA LEU A 98 14.95 -4.16 3.99
C LEU A 98 15.19 -5.36 4.91
N THR A 99 15.34 -5.13 6.21
CA THR A 99 15.31 -6.19 7.22
C THR A 99 13.86 -6.66 7.46
N ALA A 100 13.68 -7.79 8.15
CA ALA A 100 12.35 -8.26 8.51
C ALA A 100 11.59 -7.25 9.38
N GLN A 101 12.27 -6.61 10.34
CA GLN A 101 11.69 -5.58 11.18
C GLN A 101 11.30 -4.32 10.39
N GLN A 102 12.16 -3.88 9.47
CA GLN A 102 11.86 -2.74 8.60
C GLN A 102 10.68 -3.02 7.67
N ARG A 103 10.60 -4.23 7.08
CA ARG A 103 9.41 -4.63 6.31
C ARG A 103 8.15 -4.60 7.17
N ALA A 104 8.27 -5.06 8.42
CA ALA A 104 7.13 -5.07 9.32
C ALA A 104 6.63 -3.67 9.66
N ARG A 105 7.56 -2.76 9.96
CA ARG A 105 7.23 -1.37 10.24
C ARG A 105 6.74 -0.65 8.98
N LEU A 106 7.34 -0.88 7.82
CA LEU A 106 6.88 -0.33 6.55
C LEU A 106 5.42 -0.70 6.27
N PHE A 107 5.05 -1.96 6.48
CA PHE A 107 3.68 -2.41 6.30
C PHE A 107 2.71 -1.65 7.21
N GLN A 108 3.04 -1.48 8.50
CA GLN A 108 2.25 -0.67 9.43
C GLN A 108 2.10 0.78 8.94
N LEU A 109 3.20 1.40 8.49
CA LEU A 109 3.19 2.76 7.97
C LEU A 109 2.33 2.89 6.72
N GLU A 110 2.36 1.92 5.81
CA GLU A 110 1.52 1.92 4.60
C GLU A 110 0.03 1.78 4.93
N LEU A 111 -0.31 1.00 5.96
CA LEU A 111 -1.69 0.90 6.47
C LEU A 111 -2.15 2.23 7.08
N GLN A 112 -1.30 2.89 7.87
CA GLN A 112 -1.60 4.22 8.42
C GLN A 112 -1.68 5.29 7.31
N TRP A 113 -0.82 5.18 6.30
CA TRP A 113 -0.74 6.12 5.18
C TRP A 113 -1.98 6.09 4.29
N ASN A 114 -2.51 4.91 4.00
CA ASN A 114 -3.73 4.75 3.19
C ASN A 114 -5.01 4.66 4.03
N GLY A 115 -4.91 4.40 5.33
CA GLY A 115 -6.05 4.21 6.20
C GLY A 115 -6.87 2.98 5.83
N ALA A 116 -8.18 3.05 6.06
CA ALA A 116 -9.10 1.94 5.85
C ALA A 116 -9.25 1.55 4.38
N LEU A 117 -8.90 2.41 3.42
CA LEU A 117 -8.76 2.03 2.01
C LEU A 117 -7.82 0.83 1.81
N SER A 118 -6.86 0.59 2.72
CA SER A 118 -6.00 -0.60 2.66
C SER A 118 -6.78 -1.93 2.77
N LEU A 119 -8.00 -1.92 3.30
CA LEU A 119 -8.85 -3.11 3.47
C LEU A 119 -9.40 -3.66 2.14
N VAL A 120 -9.32 -2.89 1.04
CA VAL A 120 -9.61 -3.43 -0.31
C VAL A 120 -8.61 -4.52 -0.71
N ASN A 121 -7.42 -4.52 -0.08
CA ASN A 121 -6.38 -5.50 -0.33
C ASN A 121 -6.76 -6.86 0.28
N PRO A 122 -6.75 -7.96 -0.51
CA PRO A 122 -7.15 -9.29 -0.03
C PRO A 122 -6.33 -9.80 1.16
N GLU A 123 -5.04 -9.50 1.22
CA GLU A 123 -4.17 -9.96 2.31
C GLU A 123 -4.45 -9.20 3.60
N VAL A 124 -4.66 -7.88 3.52
CA VAL A 124 -5.07 -7.07 4.68
C VAL A 124 -6.43 -7.52 5.18
N ALA A 125 -7.38 -7.73 4.26
CA ALA A 125 -8.71 -8.24 4.56
C ALA A 125 -8.69 -9.59 5.27
N ARG A 126 -7.88 -10.54 4.77
CA ARG A 126 -7.68 -11.85 5.37
C ARG A 126 -7.11 -11.74 6.79
N ARG A 127 -6.14 -10.85 7.03
CA ARG A 127 -5.55 -10.63 8.36
C ARG A 127 -6.51 -9.97 9.35
N VAL A 128 -7.44 -9.14 8.87
CA VAL A 128 -8.53 -8.57 9.68
C VAL A 128 -9.66 -9.58 9.90
N GLY A 129 -9.75 -10.61 9.05
CA GLY A 129 -10.81 -11.61 9.10
C GLY A 129 -12.12 -11.13 8.48
N LEU A 130 -12.03 -10.37 7.38
CA LEU A 130 -13.22 -9.92 6.65
C LEU A 130 -13.90 -11.09 5.93
N SER A 131 -15.23 -11.12 5.99
CA SER A 131 -16.01 -12.06 5.17
C SER A 131 -15.99 -11.65 3.70
N ALA A 132 -16.34 -12.58 2.79
CA ALA A 132 -16.45 -12.28 1.37
C ALA A 132 -17.46 -11.14 1.10
N ALA A 133 -18.57 -11.11 1.83
CA ALA A 133 -19.58 -10.05 1.72
C ALA A 133 -19.05 -8.69 2.17
N GLN A 134 -18.31 -8.64 3.29
CA GLN A 134 -17.67 -7.40 3.75
C GLN A 134 -16.61 -6.92 2.75
N GLN A 135 -15.82 -7.85 2.20
CA GLN A 135 -14.81 -7.53 1.20
C GLN A 135 -15.42 -6.95 -0.08
N SER A 136 -16.52 -7.55 -0.56
CA SER A 136 -17.29 -7.00 -1.69
C SER A 136 -17.77 -5.60 -1.40
N ARG A 137 -18.39 -5.39 -0.24
CA ARG A 137 -18.93 -4.09 0.16
C ARG A 137 -17.86 -3.00 0.25
N ILE A 138 -16.70 -3.32 0.82
CA ILE A 138 -15.57 -2.40 0.93
C ILE A 138 -15.04 -2.02 -0.45
N ARG A 139 -14.93 -2.98 -1.37
CA ARG A 139 -14.53 -2.72 -2.77
C ARG A 139 -15.53 -1.83 -3.49
N GLU A 140 -16.84 -2.06 -3.31
CA GLU A 140 -17.88 -1.20 -3.89
C GLU A 140 -17.78 0.25 -3.42
N ILE A 141 -17.59 0.46 -2.10
CA ILE A 141 -17.41 1.79 -1.50
C ILE A 141 -16.17 2.48 -2.12
N ALA A 142 -15.04 1.77 -2.16
CA ALA A 142 -13.80 2.31 -2.70
C ALA A 142 -13.89 2.60 -4.21
N ALA A 143 -14.53 1.73 -4.99
CA ALA A 143 -14.71 1.90 -6.44
C ALA A 143 -15.65 3.07 -6.76
N ALA A 144 -16.74 3.23 -6.02
CA ALA A 144 -17.64 4.37 -6.17
C ALA A 144 -16.90 5.70 -5.93
N ALA A 145 -16.12 5.77 -4.86
CA ALA A 145 -15.34 6.96 -4.56
C ALA A 145 -14.17 7.18 -5.52
N ALA A 146 -13.55 6.12 -6.06
CA ALA A 146 -12.51 6.27 -7.07
C ALA A 146 -13.07 6.90 -8.36
N ARG A 147 -14.28 6.49 -8.78
CA ARG A 147 -14.99 7.13 -9.89
C ARG A 147 -15.33 8.59 -9.57
N GLU A 148 -15.84 8.87 -8.36
CA GLU A 148 -16.10 10.26 -7.92
C GLU A 148 -14.84 11.12 -7.99
N ALA A 149 -13.70 10.59 -7.52
CA ALA A 149 -12.41 11.27 -7.63
C ALA A 149 -12.00 11.50 -9.09
N GLU A 150 -12.24 10.56 -9.99
CA GLU A 150 -11.87 10.69 -11.39
C GLU A 150 -12.71 11.78 -12.10
N TYR A 151 -14.02 11.77 -11.91
CA TYR A 151 -14.93 12.74 -12.54
C TYR A 151 -14.80 14.14 -11.95
N SER A 152 -14.88 14.26 -10.62
CA SER A 152 -14.97 15.56 -9.93
C SER A 152 -13.65 16.31 -9.93
N LEU A 153 -12.51 15.62 -10.11
CA LEU A 153 -11.19 16.25 -10.09
C LEU A 153 -10.66 16.57 -11.49
N LYS A 154 -11.42 16.27 -12.55
CA LYS A 154 -11.03 16.61 -13.91
C LYS A 154 -11.02 18.15 -14.05
N GLY A 155 -9.92 18.70 -14.58
CA GLY A 155 -9.75 20.16 -14.72
C GLY A 155 -9.41 20.94 -13.44
N VAL A 156 -9.50 20.32 -12.25
CA VAL A 156 -9.17 20.98 -10.97
C VAL A 156 -7.66 21.22 -10.85
N ARG A 157 -7.27 22.41 -10.35
CA ARG A 157 -5.87 22.78 -10.07
C ARG A 157 -5.22 21.80 -9.10
N LYS A 158 -3.92 21.57 -9.23
CA LYS A 158 -3.21 20.51 -8.49
C LYS A 158 -3.38 20.59 -6.96
N HIS A 159 -3.28 21.79 -6.36
CA HIS A 159 -3.38 21.95 -4.91
C HIS A 159 -4.80 21.67 -4.40
N GLU A 160 -5.80 22.20 -5.08
CA GLU A 160 -7.21 22.01 -4.75
C GLU A 160 -7.61 20.53 -4.92
N ARG A 161 -7.07 19.87 -5.95
CA ARG A 161 -7.25 18.44 -6.19
C ARG A 161 -6.80 17.59 -5.01
N GLU A 162 -5.63 17.87 -4.45
CA GLU A 162 -5.13 17.08 -3.31
C GLU A 162 -5.94 17.30 -2.03
N PHE A 163 -6.43 18.53 -1.80
CA PHE A 163 -7.35 18.81 -0.70
C PHE A 163 -8.67 18.07 -0.86
N GLN A 164 -9.29 18.13 -2.04
CA GLN A 164 -10.55 17.42 -2.32
C GLN A 164 -10.37 15.89 -2.21
N LYS A 165 -9.26 15.32 -2.70
CA LYS A 165 -8.92 13.91 -2.48
C LYS A 165 -8.79 13.56 -1.01
N GLN A 166 -8.23 14.46 -0.21
CA GLN A 166 -8.08 14.21 1.23
C GLN A 166 -9.43 14.12 1.93
N GLN A 167 -10.37 15.02 1.61
CA GLN A 167 -11.74 14.96 2.14
C GLN A 167 -12.45 13.67 1.72
N LEU A 168 -12.31 13.30 0.44
CA LEU A 168 -12.92 12.08 -0.08
C LEU A 168 -12.33 10.82 0.57
N ARG A 169 -11.00 10.76 0.79
CA ARG A 169 -10.36 9.66 1.53
C ARG A 169 -10.90 9.54 2.95
N GLU A 170 -11.09 10.65 3.66
CA GLU A 170 -11.59 10.63 5.03
C GLU A 170 -13.03 10.09 5.09
N LYS A 171 -13.91 10.60 4.21
CA LYS A 171 -15.28 10.10 4.06
C LYS A 171 -15.31 8.60 3.76
N VAL A 172 -14.49 8.14 2.82
CA VAL A 172 -14.42 6.72 2.44
C VAL A 172 -13.87 5.86 3.58
N ASN A 173 -12.86 6.35 4.30
CA ASN A 173 -12.31 5.62 5.44
C ASN A 173 -13.39 5.37 6.51
N GLN A 174 -14.19 6.37 6.82
CA GLN A 174 -15.30 6.25 7.77
C GLN A 174 -16.35 5.23 7.29
N GLN A 175 -16.72 5.28 6.00
CA GLN A 175 -17.66 4.32 5.41
C GLN A 175 -17.13 2.88 5.43
N ILE A 176 -15.84 2.68 5.14
CA ILE A 176 -15.22 1.36 5.19
C ILE A 176 -15.17 0.83 6.63
N LEU A 177 -14.74 1.65 7.60
CA LEU A 177 -14.69 1.25 9.00
C LEU A 177 -16.08 0.90 9.55
N ALA A 178 -17.14 1.52 9.04
CA ALA A 178 -18.53 1.20 9.38
C ALA A 178 -18.92 -0.25 9.04
N VAL A 179 -18.28 -0.88 8.04
CA VAL A 179 -18.53 -2.27 7.63
C VAL A 179 -17.93 -3.29 8.62
N LEU A 180 -16.92 -2.88 9.40
CA LEU A 180 -16.21 -3.78 10.30
C LEU A 180 -16.98 -3.99 11.60
N THR A 181 -16.97 -5.23 12.09
CA THR A 181 -17.41 -5.56 13.45
C THR A 181 -16.45 -4.98 14.49
N ALA A 182 -16.87 -4.93 15.75
CA ALA A 182 -16.01 -4.45 16.84
C ALA A 182 -14.69 -5.23 16.94
N GLN A 183 -14.74 -6.57 16.78
CA GLN A 183 -13.56 -7.42 16.80
C GLN A 183 -12.62 -7.13 15.63
N GLN A 184 -13.15 -6.94 14.42
CA GLN A 184 -12.37 -6.60 13.23
C GLN A 184 -11.74 -5.21 13.35
N ARG A 185 -12.46 -4.23 13.92
CA ARG A 185 -11.90 -2.90 14.22
C ARG A 185 -10.74 -2.99 15.21
N ALA A 186 -10.88 -3.80 16.26
CA ALA A 186 -9.78 -4.02 17.20
C ALA A 186 -8.57 -4.69 16.52
N GLN A 187 -8.81 -5.65 15.62
CA GLN A 187 -7.75 -6.29 14.86
C GLN A 187 -7.06 -5.32 13.89
N TRP A 188 -7.84 -4.50 13.18
CA TRP A 188 -7.34 -3.42 12.34
C TRP A 188 -6.44 -2.46 13.13
N GLN A 189 -6.89 -2.01 14.31
CA GLN A 189 -6.12 -1.12 15.19
C GLN A 189 -4.78 -1.75 15.60
N ARG A 190 -4.74 -3.05 15.91
CA ARG A 190 -3.49 -3.76 16.23
C ARG A 190 -2.55 -3.81 15.04
N MET A 191 -3.08 -4.03 13.83
CA MET A 191 -2.27 -4.07 12.60
C MET A 191 -1.63 -2.72 12.26
N LEU A 192 -2.20 -1.60 12.69
CA LEU A 192 -1.60 -0.27 12.51
C LEU A 192 -0.29 -0.11 13.29
N GLY A 193 -0.10 -0.85 14.38
CA GLY A 193 1.09 -0.73 15.23
C GLY A 193 1.19 0.63 15.93
N ALA A 194 2.42 1.07 16.22
CA ALA A 194 2.66 2.36 16.85
C ALA A 194 2.23 3.52 15.93
N PRO A 195 1.44 4.49 16.41
CA PRO A 195 1.07 5.67 15.62
C PRO A 195 2.28 6.40 15.06
N PHE A 196 2.17 6.90 13.83
CA PHE A 196 3.20 7.68 13.16
C PHE A 196 2.60 8.95 12.56
N SER A 197 3.27 10.09 12.81
CA SER A 197 2.87 11.38 12.25
C SER A 197 3.69 11.65 10.99
N PHE A 198 3.04 11.64 9.84
CA PHE A 198 3.70 11.93 8.56
C PHE A 198 3.92 13.42 8.38
N GLU A 199 5.12 13.79 7.94
CA GLU A 199 5.42 15.17 7.53
C GLU A 199 4.57 15.54 6.29
N ARG A 200 3.94 16.72 6.32
CA ARG A 200 3.03 17.19 5.25
C ARG A 200 3.79 17.73 4.05
#